data_AF-A0A3D5TG51-F1
#
_entry.id   AF-A0A3D5TG51-F1
#
_cell.length_a   1.000
_cell.length_b   1.000
_cell.length_c   1.000
_cell.angle_alpha   90.00
_cell.angle_beta   90.00
_cell.angle_gamma   90.00
#
_symmetry.space_group_name_H-M   'P 1'
#
loop_
_entity.id
_entity.type
_entity.pdbx_description
1 polymer ?
#
loop_
_entity_poly.entity_id
_entity_poly.type
_entity_poly.pdbx_seq_one_letter_code
_entity_poly.pdbx_strand_id
1 'polypeptide(L)'
;MREFTVIRSRRRTMALQVTREGQVVVRAPIYAARGDIHRFVTEHEAWIAAQQARQSQRLAEHPPLSREEQEALRQRARHVLPPMVKLWAQRMGVTPTGVKITAAKTRFGSCSGKDSLCFSLHLMEYPLEAAEAVVVHELAHIRHKNHGPDFYALVRRTLPDYDSRIKLLK
;
A
#
# COMPACT_ATOMS: atom_id res chain seq x y z
N MET A 1 24.31 -22.24 8.70
CA MET A 1 23.69 -21.01 9.24
C MET A 1 22.79 -20.44 8.16
N ARG A 2 21.52 -20.13 8.47
CA ARG A 2 20.63 -19.45 7.52
C ARG A 2 21.08 -18.01 7.31
N GLU A 3 20.90 -17.49 6.11
CA GLU A 3 21.10 -16.07 5.84
C GLU A 3 19.92 -15.26 6.41
N PHE A 4 20.24 -14.22 7.17
CA PHE A 4 19.26 -13.26 7.65
C PHE A 4 19.90 -11.87 7.79
N THR A 5 19.08 -10.84 7.60
CA THR A 5 19.50 -9.44 7.76
C THR A 5 19.15 -8.98 9.17
N VAL A 6 20.10 -8.33 9.85
CA VAL A 6 19.84 -7.74 11.17
C VAL A 6 19.62 -6.23 11.03
N ILE A 7 18.47 -5.75 11.48
CA ILE A 7 18.20 -4.31 11.63
C ILE A 7 18.16 -3.98 13.11
N ARG A 8 19.08 -3.14 13.58
CA ARG A 8 19.16 -2.71 14.99
C ARG A 8 18.40 -1.41 15.22
N SER A 9 17.67 -1.31 16.34
CA SER A 9 17.02 -0.07 16.78
C SER A 9 16.81 -0.03 18.30
N ARG A 10 16.29 1.08 18.85
CA ARG A 10 16.02 1.27 20.30
C ARG A 10 14.86 0.44 20.86
N ARG A 11 14.54 -0.67 20.21
CA ARG A 11 13.49 -1.62 20.60
C ARG A 11 13.95 -2.47 21.79
N ARG A 12 13.00 -2.89 22.64
CA ARG A 12 13.28 -3.65 23.88
C ARG A 12 13.40 -5.17 23.66
N THR A 13 12.69 -5.72 22.68
CA THR A 13 12.62 -7.16 22.39
C THR A 13 13.23 -7.47 21.02
N MET A 14 13.47 -8.73 20.65
CA MET A 14 13.76 -9.17 19.27
C MET A 14 12.46 -9.50 18.52
N ALA A 15 12.45 -9.37 17.19
CA ALA A 15 11.33 -9.85 16.36
C ALA A 15 11.83 -10.32 15.00
N LEU A 16 11.17 -11.35 14.50
CA LEU A 16 11.40 -11.94 13.20
C LEU A 16 10.34 -11.46 12.20
N GLN A 17 10.79 -11.21 10.98
CA GLN A 17 9.94 -10.94 9.83
C GLN A 17 10.47 -11.74 8.64
N VAL A 18 9.54 -12.35 7.89
CA VAL A 18 9.82 -12.83 6.54
C VAL A 18 9.18 -11.82 5.57
N THR A 19 9.97 -11.25 4.65
CA THR A 19 9.47 -10.24 3.68
C THR A 19 8.59 -10.90 2.62
N ARG A 20 7.92 -10.09 1.77
CA ARG A 20 7.10 -10.61 0.65
C ARG A 20 7.95 -11.38 -0.37
N GLU A 21 9.24 -11.10 -0.41
CA GLU A 21 10.27 -11.74 -1.24
C GLU A 21 10.92 -12.94 -0.54
N GLY A 22 10.46 -13.33 0.66
CA GLY A 22 10.97 -14.49 1.39
C GLY A 22 12.24 -14.25 2.21
N GLN A 23 12.72 -13.01 2.30
CA GLN A 23 13.94 -12.68 3.05
C GLN A 23 13.68 -12.66 4.56
N VAL A 24 14.59 -13.22 5.35
CA VAL A 24 14.49 -13.22 6.81
C VAL A 24 15.15 -11.98 7.37
N VAL A 25 14.37 -11.18 8.11
CA VAL A 25 14.84 -9.97 8.78
C VAL A 25 14.65 -10.14 10.28
N VAL A 26 15.75 -10.08 11.01
CA VAL A 26 15.74 -9.98 12.47
C VAL A 26 15.86 -8.52 12.82
N ARG A 27 14.82 -7.95 13.43
CA ARG A 27 14.95 -6.65 14.06
C ARG A 27 15.37 -6.87 15.52
N ALA A 28 16.46 -6.26 15.96
CA ALA A 28 17.05 -6.51 17.28
C ALA A 28 17.30 -5.21 18.08
N PRO A 29 17.31 -5.25 19.42
CA PRO A 29 17.81 -4.16 20.25
C PRO A 29 19.26 -3.81 19.90
N ILE A 30 19.66 -2.55 20.05
CA ILE A 30 21.05 -2.12 19.78
C ILE A 30 22.06 -2.95 20.58
N TYR A 31 21.75 -3.29 21.83
CA TYR A 31 22.62 -4.02 22.74
C TYR A 31 22.59 -5.56 22.59
N ALA A 32 21.68 -6.14 21.80
CA ALA A 32 21.55 -7.60 21.73
C ALA A 32 22.81 -8.23 21.13
N ALA A 33 23.42 -9.20 21.82
CA ALA A 33 24.63 -9.86 21.34
C ALA A 33 24.35 -10.68 20.07
N ARG A 34 25.39 -10.87 19.23
CA ARG A 34 25.25 -11.66 18.01
C ARG A 34 24.82 -13.09 18.33
N GLY A 35 25.35 -13.72 19.38
CA GLY A 35 24.97 -15.08 19.79
C GLY A 35 23.48 -15.21 20.14
N ASP A 36 22.92 -14.24 20.86
CA ASP A 36 21.49 -14.27 21.24
C ASP A 36 20.57 -14.10 20.03
N ILE A 37 20.97 -13.25 19.08
CA ILE A 37 20.26 -13.11 17.80
C ILE A 37 20.24 -14.44 17.04
N HIS A 38 21.37 -15.15 16.99
CA HIS A 38 21.42 -16.45 16.31
C HIS A 38 20.56 -17.48 17.02
N ARG A 39 20.64 -17.56 18.34
CA ARG A 39 19.80 -18.46 19.14
C ARG A 39 18.32 -18.21 18.89
N PHE A 40 17.91 -16.94 18.93
CA PHE A 40 16.53 -16.55 18.65
C PHE A 40 16.06 -16.96 17.26
N VAL A 41 16.92 -16.84 16.23
CA VAL A 41 16.61 -17.33 14.87
C VAL A 41 16.47 -18.86 14.85
N THR A 42 17.40 -19.57 15.49
CA THR A 42 17.38 -21.04 15.55
C THR A 42 16.13 -21.56 16.26
N GLU A 43 15.74 -20.97 17.39
CA GLU A 43 14.51 -21.32 18.13
C GLU A 43 13.24 -21.17 17.29
N HIS A 44 13.26 -20.29 16.28
CA HIS A 44 12.11 -20.02 15.41
C HIS A 44 12.26 -20.61 14.00
N GLU A 45 13.21 -21.53 13.78
CA GLU A 45 13.52 -22.05 12.45
C GLU A 45 12.31 -22.67 11.74
N ALA A 46 11.52 -23.48 12.44
CA ALA A 46 10.32 -24.10 11.89
C ALA A 46 9.29 -23.06 11.43
N TRP A 47 9.10 -22.00 12.23
CA TRP A 47 8.22 -20.89 11.87
C TRP A 47 8.74 -20.12 10.66
N ILE A 48 10.05 -19.86 10.58
CA ILE A 48 10.69 -19.18 9.45
C ILE A 48 10.47 -19.99 8.17
N ALA A 49 10.75 -21.30 8.19
CA ALA A 49 10.56 -22.19 7.06
C ALA A 49 9.10 -22.20 6.57
N ALA A 50 8.13 -22.31 7.48
CA ALA A 50 6.71 -22.26 7.14
C ALA A 50 6.31 -20.91 6.50
N GLN A 51 6.82 -19.79 7.03
CA GLN A 51 6.56 -18.47 6.43
C GLN A 51 7.21 -18.33 5.06
N GLN A 52 8.44 -18.79 4.87
CA GLN A 52 9.13 -18.74 3.57
C GLN A 52 8.39 -19.58 2.52
N ALA A 53 7.95 -20.80 2.88
CA ALA A 53 7.13 -21.64 2.00
C ALA A 53 5.83 -20.93 1.59
N ARG A 54 5.13 -20.32 2.55
CA ARG A 54 3.91 -19.53 2.27
C ARG A 54 4.18 -18.36 1.33
N GLN A 55 5.28 -17.62 1.51
CA GLN A 55 5.62 -16.51 0.61
C GLN A 55 6.01 -17.01 -0.79
N SER A 56 6.74 -18.12 -0.89
CA SER A 56 7.11 -18.72 -2.16
C SER A 56 5.87 -19.18 -2.94
N GLN A 57 4.93 -19.85 -2.28
CA GLN A 57 3.67 -20.26 -2.90
C GLN A 57 2.89 -19.04 -3.40
N ARG A 58 2.76 -18.00 -2.57
CA ARG A 58 2.09 -16.74 -2.96
C ARG A 58 2.74 -16.08 -4.17
N LEU A 59 4.07 -16.08 -4.26
CA LEU A 59 4.81 -15.52 -5.40
C LEU A 59 4.63 -16.35 -6.67
N ALA A 60 4.49 -17.68 -6.55
CA ALA A 60 4.22 -18.55 -7.67
C ALA A 60 2.78 -18.37 -8.20
N GLU A 61 1.80 -18.25 -7.31
CA GLU A 61 0.39 -18.02 -7.66
C GLU A 61 0.16 -16.60 -8.20
N HIS A 62 0.88 -15.61 -7.65
CA HIS A 62 0.76 -14.20 -8.00
C HIS A 62 2.16 -13.60 -8.24
N PRO A 63 2.75 -13.89 -9.42
CA PRO A 63 4.04 -13.33 -9.77
C PRO A 63 3.96 -11.80 -9.80
N PRO A 64 5.02 -11.09 -9.38
CA PRO A 64 5.05 -9.65 -9.49
C PRO A 64 5.03 -9.26 -10.97
N LEU A 65 4.28 -8.20 -11.29
CA LEU A 65 4.31 -7.59 -12.61
C LEU A 65 5.74 -7.27 -13.04
N SER A 66 6.06 -7.61 -14.29
CA SER A 66 7.28 -7.22 -14.96
C SER A 66 7.45 -5.71 -15.02
N ARG A 67 8.66 -5.23 -15.35
CA ARG A 67 8.92 -3.80 -15.51
C ARG A 67 8.07 -3.19 -16.63
N GLU A 68 7.85 -3.95 -17.70
CA GLU A 68 7.06 -3.53 -18.86
C GLU A 68 5.58 -3.38 -18.51
N GLU A 69 4.99 -4.39 -17.83
CA GLU A 69 3.61 -4.33 -17.36
C GLU A 69 3.40 -3.17 -16.38
N GLN A 70 4.33 -2.96 -15.45
CA GLN A 70 4.27 -1.82 -14.53
C GLN A 70 4.33 -0.48 -15.26
N GLU A 71 5.13 -0.37 -16.33
CA GLU A 71 5.20 0.85 -17.12
C GLU A 71 3.93 1.08 -17.95
N ALA A 72 3.36 0.02 -18.55
CA ALA A 72 2.08 0.10 -19.25
C ALA A 72 0.96 0.59 -18.33
N LEU A 73 0.85 0.03 -17.11
CA LEU A 73 -0.10 0.50 -16.10
C LEU A 73 0.19 1.95 -15.66
N ARG A 74 1.46 2.33 -15.51
CA ARG A 74 1.85 3.70 -15.16
C ARG A 74 1.42 4.70 -16.24
N GLN A 75 1.60 4.36 -17.52
CA GLN A 75 1.18 5.19 -18.64
C GLN A 75 -0.35 5.32 -18.68
N ARG A 76 -1.07 4.20 -18.54
CA ARG A 76 -2.54 4.21 -18.46
C ARG A 76 -3.03 5.07 -17.29
N ALA A 77 -2.44 4.92 -16.11
CA ALA A 77 -2.78 5.72 -14.93
C ALA A 77 -2.51 7.22 -15.16
N ARG A 78 -1.41 7.58 -15.83
CA ARG A 78 -1.07 8.97 -16.18
C ARG A 78 -2.07 9.60 -17.14
N HIS A 79 -2.69 8.79 -18.00
CA HIS A 79 -3.72 9.24 -18.91
C HIS A 79 -5.09 9.35 -18.24
N VAL A 80 -5.46 8.37 -17.40
CA VAL A 80 -6.81 8.25 -16.83
C VAL A 80 -7.02 9.09 -15.57
N LEU A 81 -6.07 9.06 -14.63
CA LEU A 81 -6.30 9.62 -13.29
C LEU A 81 -6.33 11.15 -13.26
N PRO A 82 -5.42 11.91 -13.92
CA PRO A 82 -5.45 13.37 -13.82
C PRO A 82 -6.75 14.02 -14.33
N PRO A 83 -7.33 13.61 -15.49
CA PRO A 83 -8.64 14.12 -15.91
C PRO A 83 -9.76 13.78 -14.92
N MET A 84 -9.77 12.55 -14.39
CA MET A 84 -10.75 12.10 -13.40
C MET A 84 -10.64 12.91 -12.10
N VAL A 85 -9.43 13.14 -11.60
CA VAL A 85 -9.18 13.99 -10.43
C VAL A 85 -9.67 15.41 -10.69
N LYS A 86 -9.40 15.98 -11.87
CA LYS A 86 -9.86 17.34 -12.22
C LYS A 86 -11.39 17.43 -12.19
N LEU A 87 -12.09 16.47 -12.80
CA LEU A 87 -13.54 16.40 -12.83
C LEU A 87 -14.14 16.38 -11.41
N TRP A 88 -13.66 15.45 -10.58
CA TRP A 88 -14.20 15.28 -9.24
C TRP A 88 -13.78 16.40 -8.28
N ALA A 89 -12.56 16.94 -8.41
CA ALA A 89 -12.12 18.09 -7.63
C ALA A 89 -13.02 19.30 -7.90
N GLN A 90 -13.40 19.54 -9.16
CA GLN A 90 -14.34 20.60 -9.53
C GLN A 90 -15.74 20.35 -8.94
N ARG A 91 -16.30 19.14 -9.08
CA ARG A 91 -17.61 18.78 -8.50
C ARG A 91 -17.64 18.91 -6.99
N MET A 92 -16.53 18.56 -6.34
CA MET A 92 -16.39 18.66 -4.89
C MET A 92 -16.02 20.07 -4.45
N GLY A 93 -15.60 20.99 -5.32
CA GLY A 93 -15.14 22.33 -4.95
C GLY A 93 -13.85 22.32 -4.10
N VAL A 94 -12.89 21.48 -4.46
CA VAL A 94 -11.57 21.36 -3.80
C VAL A 94 -10.45 21.50 -4.82
N THR A 95 -9.22 21.79 -4.37
CA THR A 95 -8.06 21.95 -5.26
C THR A 95 -6.85 21.20 -4.70
N PRO A 96 -6.51 20.01 -5.21
CA PRO A 96 -5.31 19.30 -4.78
C PRO A 96 -4.05 20.06 -5.24
N THR A 97 -2.99 20.01 -4.45
CA THR A 97 -1.71 20.69 -4.77
C THR A 97 -0.83 19.92 -5.75
N GLY A 98 -1.18 18.67 -6.04
CA GLY A 98 -0.52 17.87 -7.06
C GLY A 98 -1.01 16.43 -7.09
N VAL A 99 -0.76 15.74 -8.19
CA VAL A 99 -1.14 14.33 -8.40
C VAL A 99 0.11 13.54 -8.77
N LYS A 100 0.39 12.49 -8.01
CA LYS A 100 1.51 11.57 -8.24
C LYS A 100 1.02 10.16 -8.51
N ILE A 101 1.75 9.42 -9.33
CA ILE A 101 1.49 8.01 -9.62
C ILE A 101 2.72 7.19 -9.25
N THR A 102 2.52 6.14 -8.46
CA THR A 102 3.58 5.30 -7.90
C THR A 102 3.25 3.81 -8.07
N ALA A 103 4.18 2.92 -7.72
CA ALA A 103 3.97 1.48 -7.67
C ALA A 103 3.62 0.98 -6.25
N ALA A 104 2.85 1.76 -5.47
CA ALA A 104 2.51 1.40 -4.10
C ALA A 104 1.63 0.13 -4.07
N LYS A 105 2.06 -0.90 -3.32
CA LYS A 105 1.41 -2.22 -3.28
C LYS A 105 0.49 -2.47 -2.07
N THR A 106 0.38 -1.50 -1.16
CA THR A 106 -0.36 -1.64 0.11
C THR A 106 -1.49 -0.64 0.26
N ARG A 107 -1.62 0.29 -0.68
CA ARG A 107 -2.69 1.28 -0.74
C ARG A 107 -2.89 1.73 -2.18
N PHE A 108 -4.13 2.06 -2.54
CA PHE A 108 -4.49 2.55 -3.87
C PHE A 108 -4.37 4.07 -4.01
N GLY A 109 -4.53 4.80 -2.91
CA GLY A 109 -4.47 6.25 -2.84
C GLY A 109 -3.86 6.74 -1.53
N SER A 110 -3.53 8.04 -1.49
CA SER A 110 -3.28 8.79 -0.27
C SER A 110 -3.34 10.29 -0.53
N CYS A 111 -3.77 11.04 0.48
CA CYS A 111 -3.74 12.50 0.51
C CYS A 111 -2.79 12.96 1.62
N SER A 112 -1.86 13.85 1.28
CA SER A 112 -0.93 14.43 2.25
C SER A 112 -1.57 15.56 3.07
N GLY A 113 -0.90 15.98 4.14
CA GLY A 113 -1.32 17.16 4.92
C GLY A 113 -1.30 18.48 4.13
N LYS A 114 -0.60 18.51 2.98
CA LYS A 114 -0.56 19.65 2.04
C LYS A 114 -1.46 19.45 0.82
N ASP A 115 -2.43 18.53 0.89
CA ASP A 115 -3.41 18.25 -0.16
C ASP A 115 -2.84 17.74 -1.49
N SER A 116 -1.61 17.23 -1.50
CA SER A 116 -1.07 16.47 -2.64
C SER A 116 -1.58 15.03 -2.59
N LEU A 117 -2.12 14.56 -3.72
CA LEU A 117 -2.65 13.22 -3.90
C LEU A 117 -1.60 12.30 -4.53
N CYS A 118 -1.58 11.04 -4.10
CA CYS A 118 -0.72 10.01 -4.65
C CYS A 118 -1.52 8.74 -4.87
N PHE A 119 -1.55 8.25 -6.10
CA PHE A 119 -2.25 7.03 -6.50
C PHE A 119 -1.29 5.91 -6.88
N SER A 120 -1.75 4.68 -6.74
CA SER A 120 -1.04 3.50 -7.23
C SER A 120 -1.40 3.21 -8.68
N LEU A 121 -0.40 2.86 -9.51
CA LEU A 121 -0.61 2.36 -10.88
C LEU A 121 -1.49 1.11 -10.90
N HIS A 122 -1.51 0.35 -9.80
CA HIS A 122 -2.29 -0.88 -9.66
C HIS A 122 -3.80 -0.61 -9.67
N LEU A 123 -4.26 0.65 -9.53
CA LEU A 123 -5.66 1.02 -9.79
C LEU A 123 -6.11 0.65 -11.21
N MET A 124 -5.19 0.63 -12.18
CA MET A 124 -5.53 0.32 -13.57
C MET A 124 -5.77 -1.18 -13.82
N GLU A 125 -5.49 -2.04 -12.84
CA GLU A 125 -5.86 -3.46 -12.89
C GLU A 125 -7.33 -3.69 -12.51
N TYR A 126 -8.02 -2.64 -12.04
CA TYR A 126 -9.41 -2.69 -11.61
C TYR A 126 -10.32 -1.93 -12.59
N PRO A 127 -11.65 -2.20 -12.54
CA PRO A 127 -12.64 -1.37 -13.23
C PRO A 127 -12.49 0.11 -12.88
N LEU A 128 -12.79 1.00 -13.83
CA LEU A 128 -12.59 2.44 -13.65
C LEU A 128 -13.47 3.03 -12.56
N GLU A 129 -14.60 2.39 -12.26
CA GLU A 129 -15.51 2.75 -11.19
C GLU A 129 -14.84 2.61 -9.81
N ALA A 130 -13.97 1.61 -9.65
CA ALA A 130 -13.17 1.41 -8.44
C ALA A 130 -12.12 2.52 -8.30
N ALA A 131 -11.45 2.87 -9.41
CA ALA A 131 -10.52 3.99 -9.44
C ALA A 131 -11.20 5.33 -9.14
N GLU A 132 -12.41 5.54 -9.65
CA GLU A 132 -13.24 6.73 -9.37
C GLU A 132 -13.58 6.83 -7.87
N ALA A 133 -13.96 5.72 -7.24
CA ALA A 133 -14.21 5.68 -5.80
C ALA A 133 -12.96 6.09 -5.00
N VAL A 134 -11.77 5.61 -5.39
CA VAL A 134 -10.51 6.00 -4.74
C VAL A 134 -10.20 7.48 -4.97
N VAL A 135 -10.41 8.01 -6.19
CA VAL A 135 -10.22 9.45 -6.46
C VAL A 135 -11.12 10.33 -5.56
N VAL A 136 -12.40 10.00 -5.45
CA VAL A 136 -13.35 10.72 -4.58
C VAL A 136 -12.93 10.61 -3.11
N HIS A 137 -12.50 9.43 -2.67
CA HIS A 137 -11.99 9.21 -1.31
C HIS A 137 -10.79 10.11 -1.00
N GLU A 138 -9.79 10.15 -1.87
CA GLU A 138 -8.59 10.96 -1.65
C GLU A 138 -8.86 12.47 -1.73
N LEU A 139 -9.81 12.90 -2.58
CA LEU A 139 -10.25 14.29 -2.62
C LEU A 139 -11.03 14.70 -1.37
N ALA A 140 -11.83 13.79 -0.79
CA ALA A 140 -12.55 14.06 0.46
C ALA A 140 -11.59 14.35 1.63
N HIS A 141 -10.37 13.78 1.59
CA HIS A 141 -9.32 14.07 2.56
C HIS A 141 -8.82 15.52 2.56
N ILE A 142 -9.09 16.30 1.51
CA ILE A 142 -8.79 17.74 1.52
C ILE A 142 -9.65 18.46 2.56
N ARG A 143 -10.91 18.03 2.77
CA ARG A 143 -11.81 18.60 3.78
C ARG A 143 -11.74 17.90 5.13
N HIS A 144 -11.64 16.57 5.12
CA HIS A 144 -11.69 15.76 6.33
C HIS A 144 -10.50 14.82 6.39
N LYS A 145 -9.51 15.15 7.22
CA LYS A 145 -8.26 14.37 7.33
C LYS A 145 -8.43 12.99 7.95
N ASN A 146 -9.56 12.75 8.64
CA ASN A 146 -9.88 11.49 9.30
C ASN A 146 -11.15 10.88 8.70
N HIS A 147 -11.27 9.56 8.73
CA HIS A 147 -12.43 8.78 8.23
C HIS A 147 -13.64 8.79 9.19
N GLY A 148 -14.02 9.97 9.67
CA GLY A 148 -15.18 10.15 10.56
C GLY A 148 -16.52 10.14 9.79
N PRO A 149 -17.66 10.31 10.51
CA PRO A 149 -18.98 10.38 9.90
C PRO A 149 -19.08 11.44 8.79
N ASP A 150 -18.53 12.64 9.01
CA ASP A 150 -18.56 13.74 8.03
C ASP A 150 -17.79 13.41 6.74
N PHE A 151 -16.68 12.68 6.86
CA PHE A 151 -15.91 12.22 5.71
C PHE A 151 -16.78 11.31 4.83
N TYR A 152 -17.39 10.29 5.42
CA TYR A 152 -18.22 9.37 4.66
C TYR A 152 -19.53 10.00 4.16
N ALA A 153 -20.08 10.96 4.90
CA ALA A 153 -21.22 11.76 4.44
C ALA A 153 -20.86 12.55 3.17
N LEU A 154 -19.69 13.20 3.15
CA LEU A 154 -19.19 13.90 1.95
C LEU A 154 -18.96 12.93 0.78
N VAL A 155 -18.30 11.79 1.03
CA VAL A 155 -18.02 10.78 -0.01
C VAL A 155 -19.32 10.25 -0.61
N ARG A 156 -20.28 9.80 0.21
CA ARG A 156 -21.55 9.24 -0.28
C ARG A 156 -22.47 10.28 -0.92
N ARG A 157 -22.42 11.54 -0.47
CA ARG A 157 -23.13 12.63 -1.16
C ARG A 157 -22.54 12.88 -2.55
N THR A 158 -21.24 12.73 -2.71
CA THR A 158 -20.53 12.97 -3.98
C THR A 158 -20.66 11.79 -4.93
N LEU A 159 -20.53 10.57 -4.40
CA LEU A 159 -20.59 9.31 -5.13
C LEU A 159 -21.53 8.34 -4.37
N PRO A 160 -22.85 8.35 -4.66
CA PRO A 160 -23.85 7.60 -3.90
C PRO A 160 -23.62 6.08 -3.83
N ASP A 161 -23.04 5.50 -4.86
CA ASP A 161 -22.68 4.09 -4.97
C ASP A 161 -21.21 3.81 -4.59
N TYR A 162 -20.57 4.70 -3.82
CA TYR A 162 -19.18 4.53 -3.36
C TYR A 162 -18.92 3.17 -2.70
N ASP A 163 -19.82 2.72 -1.83
CA ASP A 163 -19.62 1.49 -1.06
C ASP A 163 -19.63 0.22 -1.95
N SER A 164 -20.34 0.22 -3.08
CA SER A 164 -20.30 -0.91 -4.03
C SER A 164 -19.03 -0.87 -4.88
N ARG A 165 -18.61 0.32 -5.30
CA ARG A 165 -17.40 0.52 -6.12
C ARG A 165 -16.11 0.21 -5.39
N ILE A 166 -16.01 0.60 -4.12
CA ILE A 166 -14.79 0.34 -3.34
C ILE A 166 -14.59 -1.16 -3.06
N LYS A 167 -15.68 -1.95 -3.01
CA LYS A 167 -15.65 -3.41 -2.87
C LYS A 167 -15.11 -4.14 -4.11
N LEU A 168 -14.97 -3.45 -5.24
CA LEU A 168 -14.34 -4.02 -6.43
C LEU A 168 -12.82 -4.18 -6.26
N LEU A 169 -12.22 -3.46 -5.31
CA LEU A 169 -10.81 -3.59 -4.95
C LEU A 169 -10.62 -4.86 -4.09
N LYS A 170 -9.57 -5.63 -4.39
CA LYS A 170 -9.21 -6.86 -3.68
C LYS A 170 -7.94 -6.68 -2.86
#